data_AF-A0A1V3PKW6-F1
#
_entry.id   AF-A0A1V3PKW6-F1
#
_cell.length_a   1.000
_cell.length_b   1.000
_cell.length_c   1.000
_cell.angle_alpha   90.00
_cell.angle_beta   90.00
_cell.angle_gamma   90.00
#
_symmetry.space_group_name_H-M   'P 1'
#
loop_
_entity.id
_entity.type
_entity.pdbx_description
1 polymer ?
#
loop_
_entity_poly.entity_id
_entity_poly.type
_entity_poly.pdbx_seq_one_letter_code
_entity_poly.pdbx_strand_id
1 'polypeptide(L)'
;MGSVTLASLVASAQTTLPAVKVTAPAYSSQHGGYLISGDFKVDPRMPSVVFPAQALVKDDILSIEPIHLQDDEYLVLQECASADCHQASLVRIWKSDDIGGDNTRRNRVWITHENKYFIWLKRLPEVSGVSCGQGWFKFDATTTKCGGHFTSFQQITPPLMLIPNGDLAAFHQDAVQKAIQADPVQVARQAHEGSTYVVTYEGGSTVRIRRMHAANESRETEKSDAVESK
;
A
#
# COMPACT_ATOMS: atom_id res chain seq x y z
N MET A 1 63.51 21.89 -54.54
CA MET A 1 62.21 21.21 -54.37
C MET A 1 62.46 20.05 -53.42
N GLY A 2 62.04 20.13 -52.16
CA GLY A 2 60.83 19.43 -51.73
C GLY A 2 60.57 19.70 -50.24
N SER A 3 59.31 20.01 -49.95
CA SER A 3 58.79 20.62 -48.72
C SER A 3 58.80 19.73 -47.49
N VAL A 4 58.92 20.39 -46.33
CA VAL A 4 58.61 19.91 -44.98
C VAL A 4 57.09 19.74 -44.83
N THR A 5 56.62 18.58 -44.36
CA THR A 5 55.24 18.42 -43.89
C THR A 5 55.23 18.01 -42.41
N LEU A 6 54.84 18.96 -41.57
CA LEU A 6 54.50 18.76 -40.17
C LEU A 6 53.17 18.00 -40.09
N ALA A 7 53.17 16.82 -39.46
CA ALA A 7 51.94 16.11 -39.13
C ALA A 7 51.32 16.77 -37.88
N SER A 8 50.26 17.54 -38.09
CA SER A 8 49.46 18.14 -37.04
C SER A 8 48.78 17.08 -36.17
N LEU A 9 48.95 17.23 -34.86
CA LEU A 9 48.25 16.51 -33.80
C LEU A 9 46.74 16.69 -33.95
N VAL A 10 46.00 15.60 -34.15
CA VAL A 10 44.53 15.61 -34.02
C VAL A 10 44.23 15.55 -32.53
N ALA A 11 43.92 16.71 -31.94
CA ALA A 11 43.35 16.77 -30.61
C ALA A 11 41.99 16.05 -30.64
N SER A 12 41.89 14.89 -29.98
CA SER A 12 40.62 14.23 -29.73
C SER A 12 39.76 15.16 -28.89
N ALA A 13 38.68 15.68 -29.47
CA ALA A 13 37.66 16.40 -28.73
C ALA A 13 37.07 15.43 -27.68
N GLN A 14 37.46 15.61 -26.42
CA GLN A 14 36.78 14.98 -25.30
C GLN A 14 35.41 15.64 -25.19
N THR A 15 34.38 14.95 -25.70
CA THR A 15 32.99 15.33 -25.47
C THR A 15 32.68 15.09 -24.00
N THR A 16 32.92 16.10 -23.16
CA THR A 16 32.43 16.09 -21.77
C THR A 16 30.91 16.20 -21.83
N LEU A 17 30.24 15.06 -21.75
CA LEU A 17 28.80 15.00 -21.55
C LEU A 17 28.47 15.71 -20.23
N PRO A 18 27.42 16.58 -20.21
CA PRO A 18 27.04 17.25 -18.99
C PRO A 18 26.72 16.20 -17.93
N ALA A 19 27.32 16.34 -16.74
CA ALA A 19 26.96 15.54 -15.58
C ALA A 19 25.52 15.88 -15.20
N VAL A 20 24.56 15.16 -15.78
CA VAL A 20 23.16 15.22 -15.38
C VAL A 20 23.11 14.67 -13.97
N LYS A 21 22.99 15.59 -13.01
CA LYS A 21 22.77 15.24 -11.60
C LYS A 21 21.35 14.70 -11.51
N VAL A 22 21.19 13.39 -11.72
CA VAL A 22 19.91 12.69 -11.54
C VAL A 22 19.63 12.70 -10.03
N THR A 23 18.99 13.77 -9.56
CA THR A 23 18.37 13.76 -8.23
C THR A 23 17.23 12.75 -8.27
N ALA A 24 17.34 11.69 -7.48
CA ALA A 24 16.27 10.73 -7.30
C ALA A 24 14.97 11.46 -6.91
N PRO A 25 13.79 10.97 -7.33
CA PRO A 25 12.51 11.54 -6.91
C PRO A 25 12.44 11.72 -5.38
N ALA A 26 11.70 12.72 -4.91
CA ALA A 26 11.55 12.96 -3.48
C ALA A 26 11.08 11.68 -2.76
N TYR A 27 11.60 11.45 -1.54
CA TYR A 27 11.28 10.29 -0.71
C TYR A 27 11.49 8.94 -1.41
N SER A 28 12.50 8.85 -2.29
CA SER A 28 12.82 7.62 -2.99
C SER A 28 14.24 7.13 -2.73
N SER A 29 14.41 5.82 -2.81
CA SER A 29 15.70 5.14 -2.70
C SER A 29 15.71 3.92 -3.63
N GLN A 30 16.84 3.63 -4.26
CA GLN A 30 17.01 2.38 -5.01
C GLN A 30 17.57 1.29 -4.10
N HIS A 31 16.96 0.12 -4.10
CA HIS A 31 17.45 -1.05 -3.37
C HIS A 31 16.97 -2.35 -4.03
N GLY A 32 17.90 -3.30 -4.24
CA GLY A 32 17.59 -4.63 -4.75
C GLY A 32 16.89 -4.64 -6.12
N GLY A 33 17.21 -3.70 -7.02
CA GLY A 33 16.57 -3.57 -8.33
C GLY A 33 15.21 -2.85 -8.31
N TYR A 34 14.77 -2.34 -7.16
CA TYR A 34 13.53 -1.58 -7.03
C TYR A 34 13.80 -0.11 -6.72
N LEU A 35 13.01 0.77 -7.34
CA LEU A 35 12.77 2.12 -6.87
C LEU A 35 11.72 2.06 -5.76
N ILE A 36 12.15 2.30 -4.53
CA ILE A 36 11.29 2.38 -3.35
C ILE A 36 10.91 3.84 -3.16
N SER A 37 9.62 4.13 -2.99
CA SER A 37 9.09 5.47 -2.76
C SER A 37 8.14 5.50 -1.56
N GLY A 38 8.35 6.49 -0.71
CA GLY A 38 7.43 6.87 0.38
C GLY A 38 6.53 8.03 0.00
N ASP A 39 6.37 8.34 -1.30
CA ASP A 39 5.60 9.51 -1.76
C ASP A 39 4.08 9.24 -1.67
N PHE A 40 3.56 9.39 -0.45
CA PHE A 40 2.14 9.28 -0.10
C PHE A 40 1.67 10.56 0.57
N LYS A 41 0.35 10.76 0.59
CA LYS A 41 -0.25 11.96 1.16
C LYS A 41 -1.64 11.70 1.71
N VAL A 42 -2.04 12.59 2.61
CA VAL A 42 -3.42 12.74 3.10
C VAL A 42 -4.00 14.00 2.48
N ASP A 43 -5.21 13.92 1.93
CA ASP A 43 -5.92 15.08 1.39
C ASP A 43 -6.60 15.79 2.58
N PRO A 44 -6.40 17.09 2.78
CA PRO A 44 -7.09 17.83 3.84
C PRO A 44 -8.62 17.73 3.80
N ARG A 45 -9.21 17.43 2.63
CA ARG A 45 -10.66 17.24 2.46
C ARG A 45 -11.13 15.84 2.86
N MET A 46 -10.21 14.88 2.96
CA MET A 46 -10.44 13.49 3.36
C MET A 46 -9.36 13.08 4.37
N PRO A 47 -9.39 13.64 5.60
CA PRO A 47 -8.28 13.53 6.55
C PRO A 47 -8.05 12.11 7.10
N SER A 48 -8.93 11.15 6.78
CA SER A 48 -8.80 9.75 7.17
C SER A 48 -8.18 8.85 6.09
N VAL A 49 -7.88 9.40 4.91
CA VAL A 49 -7.46 8.62 3.74
C VAL A 49 -6.03 8.94 3.35
N VAL A 50 -5.22 7.89 3.25
CA VAL A 50 -3.87 7.93 2.68
C VAL A 50 -3.92 7.38 1.26
N PHE A 51 -3.27 8.09 0.33
CA PHE A 51 -3.17 7.67 -1.06
C PHE A 51 -1.78 7.95 -1.62
N PRO A 52 -1.34 7.15 -2.61
CA PRO A 52 -0.07 7.38 -3.28
C PRO A 52 -0.12 8.71 -4.04
N ALA A 53 0.97 9.48 -3.98
CA ALA A 53 1.03 10.77 -4.65
C ALA A 53 1.07 10.65 -6.18
N GLN A 54 1.52 9.49 -6.67
CA GLN A 54 1.58 9.09 -8.07
C GLN A 54 0.62 7.92 -8.30
N ALA A 55 0.09 7.80 -9.52
CA ALA A 55 -0.73 6.65 -9.88
C ALA A 55 0.05 5.34 -9.72
N LEU A 56 -0.59 4.33 -9.14
CA LEU A 56 -0.03 2.99 -9.07
C LEU A 56 -0.25 2.33 -10.43
N VAL A 57 0.82 1.78 -10.97
CA VAL A 57 0.81 1.08 -12.25
C VAL A 57 0.91 -0.42 -12.02
N LYS A 58 0.61 -1.18 -13.06
CA LYS A 58 0.79 -2.63 -13.05
C LYS A 58 2.22 -2.99 -12.63
N ASP A 59 2.32 -4.06 -11.83
CA ASP A 59 3.55 -4.62 -11.26
C ASP A 59 4.22 -3.75 -10.17
N ASP A 60 3.60 -2.63 -9.79
CA ASP A 60 3.93 -1.98 -8.52
C ASP A 60 3.62 -2.91 -7.34
N ILE A 61 4.43 -2.79 -6.30
CA ILE A 61 4.21 -3.47 -5.03
C ILE A 61 3.97 -2.42 -3.95
N LEU A 62 2.80 -2.45 -3.33
CA LEU A 62 2.55 -1.73 -2.08
C LEU A 62 3.02 -2.57 -0.90
N SER A 63 3.96 -2.04 -0.13
CA SER A 63 4.32 -2.57 1.19
C SER A 63 3.61 -1.74 2.26
N ILE A 64 2.58 -2.31 2.88
CA ILE A 64 1.79 -1.70 3.95
C ILE A 64 1.99 -2.54 5.20
N GLU A 65 2.68 -1.97 6.19
CA GLU A 65 3.09 -2.63 7.41
C GLU A 65 2.50 -1.90 8.62
N PRO A 66 1.40 -2.41 9.19
CA PRO A 66 0.91 -1.94 10.47
C PRO A 66 1.93 -2.28 11.56
N ILE A 67 2.37 -1.27 12.31
CA ILE A 67 3.29 -1.42 13.45
C ILE A 67 2.51 -1.58 14.75
N HIS A 68 1.39 -0.87 14.85
CA HIS A 68 0.47 -0.94 15.96
C HIS A 68 -0.95 -0.67 15.46
N LEU A 69 -1.90 -1.51 15.86
CA LEU A 69 -3.35 -1.35 15.71
C LEU A 69 -3.99 -1.71 17.05
N GLN A 70 -5.10 -1.07 17.39
CA GLN A 70 -5.94 -1.48 18.52
C GLN A 70 -6.75 -2.75 18.16
N ASP A 71 -7.31 -3.42 19.15
CA ASP A 71 -8.05 -4.68 18.95
C ASP A 71 -9.36 -4.51 18.18
N ASP A 72 -9.95 -3.32 18.25
CA ASP A 72 -11.18 -2.96 17.55
C ASP A 72 -10.90 -2.35 16.16
N GLU A 73 -9.64 -2.29 15.74
CA GLU A 73 -9.21 -1.59 14.54
C GLU A 73 -8.84 -2.50 13.36
N TYR A 74 -9.23 -2.03 12.18
CA TYR A 74 -9.07 -2.70 10.91
C TYR A 74 -8.46 -1.70 9.92
N LEU A 75 -7.20 -1.93 9.54
CA LEU A 75 -6.58 -1.19 8.45
C LEU A 75 -7.08 -1.79 7.13
N VAL A 76 -7.50 -0.94 6.21
CA VAL A 76 -8.14 -1.36 4.96
C VAL A 76 -7.39 -0.74 3.78
N LEU A 77 -7.05 -1.60 2.80
CA LEU A 77 -6.70 -1.19 1.45
C LEU A 77 -7.89 -1.46 0.55
N GLN A 78 -8.41 -0.40 -0.08
CA GLN A 78 -9.47 -0.48 -1.08
C GLN A 78 -9.01 0.08 -2.42
N GLU A 79 -9.66 -0.39 -3.47
CA GLU A 79 -9.53 0.16 -4.83
C GLU A 79 -10.90 0.56 -5.37
N CYS A 80 -10.94 1.56 -6.26
CA CYS A 80 -12.18 1.91 -6.95
C CYS A 80 -12.60 0.77 -7.89
N ALA A 81 -13.80 0.24 -7.75
CA ALA A 81 -14.35 -0.78 -8.65
C ALA A 81 -15.06 -0.18 -9.87
N SER A 82 -15.45 1.10 -9.80
CA SER A 82 -16.08 1.85 -10.89
C SER A 82 -15.26 3.08 -11.27
N ALA A 83 -15.44 3.58 -12.50
CA ALA A 83 -14.68 4.74 -13.02
C ALA A 83 -14.92 6.04 -12.22
N ASP A 84 -16.14 6.20 -11.72
CA ASP A 84 -16.56 7.29 -10.83
C ASP A 84 -16.27 7.02 -9.34
N CYS A 85 -15.77 5.82 -9.02
CA CYS A 85 -15.48 5.35 -7.67
C CYS A 85 -16.70 5.38 -6.72
N HIS A 86 -17.94 5.22 -7.22
CA HIS A 86 -19.10 4.99 -6.35
C HIS A 86 -19.12 3.58 -5.74
N GLN A 87 -18.38 2.65 -6.33
CA GLN A 87 -18.12 1.34 -5.77
C GLN A 87 -16.63 1.15 -5.56
N ALA A 88 -16.29 0.43 -4.49
CA ALA A 88 -14.94 0.08 -4.09
C ALA A 88 -14.85 -1.42 -3.81
N SER A 89 -13.71 -2.02 -4.15
CA SER A 89 -13.39 -3.41 -3.85
C SER A 89 -12.38 -3.47 -2.70
N LEU A 90 -12.61 -4.36 -1.73
CA LEU A 90 -11.67 -4.63 -0.64
C LEU A 90 -10.46 -5.41 -1.16
N VAL A 91 -9.28 -4.81 -1.15
CA VAL A 91 -8.06 -5.49 -1.61
C VAL A 91 -7.43 -6.28 -0.46
N ARG A 92 -7.34 -5.67 0.72
CA ARG A 92 -6.75 -6.29 1.91
C ARG A 92 -7.21 -5.61 3.19
N ILE A 93 -7.27 -6.40 4.26
CA ILE A 93 -7.56 -5.93 5.62
C ILE A 93 -6.47 -6.47 6.55
N TRP A 94 -6.04 -5.64 7.51
CA TRP A 94 -5.17 -6.04 8.61
C TRP A 94 -5.86 -5.72 9.94
N LYS A 95 -5.74 -6.63 10.91
CA LYS A 95 -6.16 -6.46 12.32
C LYS A 95 -4.96 -6.60 13.26
N SER A 96 -5.14 -6.35 14.55
CA SER A 96 -4.05 -6.46 15.55
C SER A 96 -3.37 -7.84 15.53
N ASP A 97 -4.12 -8.92 15.35
CA ASP A 97 -3.61 -10.29 15.17
C ASP A 97 -2.69 -10.50 13.95
N ASP A 98 -2.74 -9.60 12.97
CA ASP A 98 -1.91 -9.68 11.76
C ASP A 98 -0.57 -8.93 11.90
N ILE A 99 -0.33 -8.30 13.06
CA ILE A 99 0.89 -7.54 13.35
C ILE A 99 1.97 -8.47 13.91
N GLY A 100 3.18 -8.32 13.37
CA GLY A 100 4.33 -9.10 13.80
C GLY A 100 4.41 -10.49 13.15
N GLY A 101 5.63 -10.98 13.01
CA GLY A 101 5.96 -12.24 12.35
C GLY A 101 6.81 -12.06 11.09
N ASP A 102 7.59 -13.08 10.75
CA ASP A 102 8.60 -13.02 9.68
C ASP A 102 7.99 -13.02 8.26
N ASN A 103 6.67 -13.17 8.15
CA ASN A 103 5.99 -13.28 6.86
C ASN A 103 5.66 -11.90 6.26
N THR A 104 6.71 -11.22 5.81
CA THR A 104 6.64 -9.94 5.08
C THR A 104 5.73 -9.98 3.84
N ARG A 105 5.35 -11.17 3.33
CA ARG A 105 4.41 -11.30 2.20
C ARG A 105 3.01 -10.81 2.56
N ARG A 106 2.60 -10.85 3.83
CA ARG A 106 1.27 -10.37 4.25
C ARG A 106 1.11 -8.87 4.07
N ASN A 107 2.22 -8.14 4.12
CA ASN A 107 2.28 -6.69 4.00
C ASN A 107 2.51 -6.23 2.56
N ARG A 108 2.76 -7.15 1.63
CA ARG A 108 3.02 -6.83 0.22
C ARG A 108 1.80 -7.14 -0.65
N VAL A 109 1.31 -6.11 -1.33
CA VAL A 109 0.20 -6.20 -2.28
C VAL A 109 0.73 -5.87 -3.67
N TRP A 110 0.57 -6.82 -4.60
CA TRP A 110 0.91 -6.63 -6.00
C TRP A 110 -0.24 -5.91 -6.72
N ILE A 111 0.08 -4.82 -7.39
CA ILE A 111 -0.86 -4.06 -8.21
C ILE A 111 -0.96 -4.74 -9.57
N THR A 112 -2.15 -5.24 -9.89
CA THR A 112 -2.40 -6.04 -11.10
C THR A 112 -2.81 -5.17 -12.30
N HIS A 113 -3.34 -3.97 -12.04
CA HIS A 113 -3.73 -2.99 -13.04
C HIS A 113 -3.69 -1.58 -12.46
N GLU A 114 -3.64 -0.57 -13.34
CA GLU A 114 -3.70 0.84 -12.93
C GLU A 114 -5.10 1.16 -12.38
N ASN A 115 -5.15 1.70 -11.16
CA ASN A 115 -6.39 2.10 -10.51
C ASN A 115 -6.12 3.09 -9.37
N LYS A 116 -7.19 3.65 -8.81
CA LYS A 116 -7.14 4.48 -7.60
C LYS A 116 -7.25 3.59 -6.37
N TYR A 117 -6.23 3.66 -5.52
CA TYR A 117 -6.14 2.92 -4.27
C TYR A 117 -6.15 3.88 -3.09
N PHE A 118 -6.77 3.46 -1.99
CA PHE A 118 -6.88 4.25 -0.78
C PHE A 118 -6.70 3.36 0.45
N ILE A 119 -5.96 3.88 1.42
CA ILE A 119 -5.63 3.23 2.67
C ILE A 119 -6.27 4.03 3.79
N TRP A 120 -7.03 3.35 4.65
CA TRP A 120 -7.78 3.99 5.72
C TRP A 120 -8.01 3.03 6.88
N LEU A 121 -8.33 3.57 8.06
CA LEU A 121 -8.49 2.81 9.29
C LEU A 121 -9.94 2.87 9.77
N LYS A 122 -10.48 1.73 10.21
CA LYS A 122 -11.85 1.61 10.71
C LYS A 122 -11.87 1.00 12.10
N ARG A 123 -12.76 1.51 12.96
CA ARG A 123 -13.15 0.82 14.19
C ARG A 123 -14.44 0.05 13.98
N LEU A 124 -14.43 -1.21 14.38
CA LEU A 124 -15.60 -2.07 14.49
C LEU A 124 -15.75 -2.48 15.94
N PRO A 125 -16.95 -2.83 16.43
CA PRO A 125 -17.12 -3.16 17.84
C PRO A 125 -16.21 -4.31 18.26
N GLU A 126 -15.63 -4.19 19.44
CA GLU A 126 -14.90 -5.29 20.06
C GLU A 126 -15.85 -6.48 20.25
N VAL A 127 -15.42 -7.64 19.76
CA VAL A 127 -16.19 -8.87 19.84
C VAL A 127 -15.48 -9.80 20.79
N SER A 128 -16.01 -9.93 22.00
CA SER A 128 -15.49 -10.91 22.95
C SER A 128 -15.73 -12.31 22.40
N GLY A 129 -14.69 -13.15 22.29
CA GLY A 129 -14.74 -14.54 21.81
C GLY A 129 -15.61 -15.50 22.65
N VAL A 130 -16.54 -14.96 23.43
CA VAL A 130 -17.62 -15.68 24.11
C VAL A 130 -18.62 -16.11 23.05
N SER A 131 -18.24 -17.18 22.35
CA SER A 131 -19.12 -18.17 21.74
C SER A 131 -20.41 -17.62 21.10
N CYS A 132 -20.42 -17.38 19.78
CA CYS A 132 -21.68 -17.08 19.09
C CYS A 132 -22.51 -18.36 18.99
N GLY A 133 -23.38 -18.60 19.94
CA GLY A 133 -24.23 -19.79 19.94
C GLY A 133 -25.32 -19.72 20.99
N GLN A 134 -26.54 -20.10 20.60
CA GLN A 134 -27.72 -20.16 21.46
C GLN A 134 -27.65 -21.38 22.40
N GLY A 135 -26.80 -21.30 23.41
CA GLY A 135 -26.85 -22.21 24.56
C GLY A 135 -27.18 -21.42 25.81
N TRP A 136 -28.38 -21.57 26.37
CA TRP A 136 -28.72 -21.10 27.72
C TRP A 136 -27.77 -21.66 28.81
N PHE A 137 -27.05 -22.75 28.50
CA PHE A 137 -25.92 -23.25 29.27
C PHE A 137 -24.60 -22.97 28.54
N LYS A 138 -23.67 -22.27 29.21
CA LYS A 138 -22.29 -21.94 28.78
C LYS A 138 -21.38 -23.16 28.47
N PHE A 139 -21.92 -24.37 28.38
CA PHE A 139 -21.18 -25.63 28.24
C PHE A 139 -21.74 -26.55 27.14
N ASP A 140 -22.60 -26.04 26.25
CA ASP A 140 -23.11 -26.84 25.12
C ASP A 140 -21.98 -27.09 24.10
N ALA A 141 -21.80 -28.36 23.70
CA ALA A 141 -20.83 -28.76 22.68
C ALA A 141 -21.13 -28.18 21.29
N THR A 142 -22.34 -27.65 21.08
CA THR A 142 -22.76 -26.94 19.86
C THR A 142 -22.44 -25.45 19.87
N THR A 143 -21.84 -24.93 20.94
CA THR A 143 -21.51 -23.51 21.00
C THR A 143 -20.34 -23.19 20.05
N THR A 144 -20.63 -22.50 18.94
CA THR A 144 -19.63 -22.07 17.98
C THR A 144 -18.66 -21.10 18.67
N LYS A 145 -17.39 -21.47 18.73
CA LYS A 145 -16.33 -20.56 19.18
C LYS A 145 -16.20 -19.45 18.13
N CYS A 146 -16.46 -18.21 18.54
CA CYS A 146 -16.20 -17.06 17.70
C CYS A 146 -14.82 -16.47 17.99
N GLY A 147 -14.12 -16.07 16.93
CA GLY A 147 -12.86 -15.35 17.06
C GLY A 147 -13.07 -13.94 17.64
N GLY A 148 -11.98 -13.31 18.08
CA GLY A 148 -11.97 -11.95 18.65
C GLY A 148 -12.08 -10.82 17.61
N HIS A 149 -12.18 -11.16 16.32
CA HIS A 149 -12.29 -10.20 15.23
C HIS A 149 -13.28 -10.69 14.17
N PHE A 150 -13.83 -9.74 13.41
CA PHE A 150 -14.57 -10.05 12.19
C PHE A 150 -13.59 -10.59 11.13
N THR A 151 -13.90 -11.74 10.56
CA THR A 151 -13.04 -12.42 9.57
C THR A 151 -13.60 -12.38 8.15
N SER A 152 -14.83 -11.89 7.98
CA SER A 152 -15.54 -11.93 6.71
C SER A 152 -16.25 -10.60 6.48
N PHE A 153 -16.15 -10.10 5.24
CA PHE A 153 -16.59 -8.77 4.86
C PHE A 153 -17.23 -8.81 3.47
N GLN A 154 -18.10 -7.84 3.19
CA GLN A 154 -18.61 -7.64 1.83
C GLN A 154 -17.51 -7.14 0.90
N GLN A 155 -17.22 -7.88 -0.16
CA GLN A 155 -16.09 -7.60 -1.06
C GLN A 155 -16.22 -6.27 -1.82
N ILE A 156 -17.44 -5.94 -2.27
CA ILE A 156 -17.74 -4.70 -2.99
C ILE A 156 -18.66 -3.86 -2.12
N THR A 157 -18.23 -2.65 -1.79
CA THR A 157 -18.95 -1.71 -0.95
C THR A 157 -18.87 -0.31 -1.55
N PRO A 158 -19.68 0.66 -1.10
CA PRO A 158 -19.32 2.06 -1.28
C PRO A 158 -17.93 2.36 -0.67
N PRO A 159 -17.23 3.39 -1.16
CA PRO A 159 -15.91 3.76 -0.64
C PRO A 159 -15.94 4.05 0.86
N LEU A 160 -14.83 3.75 1.53
CA LEU A 160 -14.63 4.09 2.95
C LEU A 160 -15.64 3.41 3.89
N MET A 161 -16.25 2.32 3.44
CA MET A 161 -17.11 1.46 4.25
C MET A 161 -16.51 0.06 4.37
N LEU A 162 -16.61 -0.48 5.58
CA LEU A 162 -16.21 -1.85 5.90
C LEU A 162 -17.43 -2.51 6.52
N ILE A 163 -18.00 -3.48 5.81
CA ILE A 163 -19.25 -4.15 6.21
C ILE A 163 -18.93 -5.60 6.58
N PRO A 164 -18.84 -5.93 7.87
CA PRO A 164 -18.72 -7.31 8.33
C PRO A 164 -19.93 -8.14 7.92
N ASN A 165 -19.70 -9.42 7.64
CA ASN A 165 -20.77 -10.39 7.41
C ASN A 165 -20.47 -11.72 8.16
N GLY A 166 -21.41 -12.67 8.07
CA GLY A 166 -21.34 -13.94 8.81
C GLY A 166 -21.96 -13.88 10.20
N ASP A 167 -21.87 -14.99 10.94
CA ASP A 167 -22.60 -15.21 12.19
C ASP A 167 -22.24 -14.19 13.28
N LEU A 168 -20.96 -13.82 13.38
CA LEU A 168 -20.49 -12.84 14.35
C LEU A 168 -21.08 -11.45 14.07
N ALA A 169 -21.15 -11.06 12.80
CA ALA A 169 -21.78 -9.80 12.41
C ALA A 169 -23.29 -9.80 12.69
N ALA A 170 -23.96 -10.94 12.48
CA ALA A 170 -25.37 -11.10 12.79
C ALA A 170 -25.65 -11.02 14.31
N PHE A 171 -24.77 -11.58 15.14
CA PHE A 171 -24.90 -11.52 16.60
C PHE A 171 -24.71 -10.10 17.15
N HIS A 172 -23.85 -9.29 16.52
CA HIS A 172 -23.55 -7.92 16.92
C HIS A 172 -24.24 -6.86 16.04
N GLN A 173 -25.38 -7.19 15.40
CA GLN A 173 -25.98 -6.40 14.33
C GLN A 173 -26.13 -4.90 14.65
N ASP A 174 -26.66 -4.55 15.83
CA ASP A 174 -26.88 -3.14 16.20
C ASP A 174 -25.57 -2.36 16.36
N ALA A 175 -24.56 -2.98 16.97
CA ALA A 175 -23.25 -2.37 17.17
C ALA A 175 -22.49 -2.26 15.85
N VAL A 176 -22.58 -3.31 15.01
CA VAL A 176 -21.98 -3.33 13.67
C VAL A 176 -22.62 -2.27 12.77
N GLN A 177 -23.95 -2.13 12.79
CA GLN A 177 -24.64 -1.14 11.96
C GLN A 177 -24.23 0.30 12.31
N LYS A 178 -24.10 0.61 13.61
CA LYS A 178 -23.58 1.91 14.07
C LYS A 178 -22.14 2.13 13.63
N ALA A 179 -21.29 1.11 13.77
CA ALA A 179 -19.89 1.20 13.36
C ALA A 179 -19.74 1.39 11.85
N ILE A 180 -20.54 0.71 11.02
CA ILE A 180 -20.55 0.89 9.55
C ILE A 180 -20.79 2.37 9.20
N GLN A 181 -21.75 3.03 9.86
CA GLN A 181 -22.12 4.42 9.61
C GLN A 181 -21.12 5.45 10.12
N ALA A 182 -20.24 5.09 11.07
CA ALA A 182 -19.21 6.00 11.57
C ALA A 182 -18.20 6.33 10.46
N ASP A 183 -17.55 7.50 10.52
CA ASP A 183 -16.47 7.79 9.58
C ASP A 183 -15.20 6.94 9.89
N PRO A 184 -14.32 6.74 8.91
CA PRO A 184 -12.98 6.21 9.17
C PRO A 184 -12.19 7.08 10.15
N VAL A 185 -11.25 6.46 10.86
CA VAL A 185 -10.38 7.14 11.83
C VAL A 185 -9.48 8.14 11.11
N GLN A 186 -9.38 9.36 11.63
CA GLN A 186 -8.58 10.40 11.01
C GLN A 186 -7.08 10.18 11.20
N VAL A 187 -6.29 10.70 10.28
CA VAL A 187 -4.83 10.77 10.40
C VAL A 187 -4.46 11.92 11.34
N ALA A 188 -3.86 11.58 12.47
CA ALA A 188 -3.37 12.57 13.44
C ALA A 188 -1.99 13.13 13.06
N ARG A 189 -1.12 12.28 12.49
CA ARG A 189 0.24 12.68 12.08
C ARG A 189 0.70 11.90 10.86
N GLN A 190 1.49 12.57 10.03
CA GLN A 190 2.21 11.96 8.91
C GLN A 190 3.67 12.40 8.93
N ALA A 191 4.57 11.52 8.50
CA ALA A 191 6.00 11.78 8.39
C ALA A 191 6.62 10.95 7.26
N HIS A 192 7.77 11.40 6.76
CA HIS A 192 8.60 10.63 5.84
C HIS A 192 9.91 10.25 6.53
N GLU A 193 10.20 8.94 6.58
CA GLU A 193 11.45 8.37 7.04
C GLU A 193 12.22 7.80 5.85
N GLY A 194 12.99 8.66 5.18
CA GLY A 194 13.66 8.30 3.92
C GLY A 194 12.65 7.98 2.82
N SER A 195 12.64 6.73 2.36
CA SER A 195 11.69 6.20 1.39
C SER A 195 10.48 5.49 2.01
N THR A 196 10.23 5.73 3.29
CA THR A 196 9.08 5.17 4.01
C THR A 196 8.14 6.30 4.42
N TYR A 197 6.87 6.16 4.08
CA TYR A 197 5.82 7.00 4.63
C TYR A 197 5.32 6.41 5.94
N VAL A 198 5.21 7.22 6.98
CA VAL A 198 4.72 6.79 8.29
C VAL A 198 3.50 7.62 8.63
N VAL A 199 2.40 6.93 8.93
CA VAL A 199 1.13 7.54 9.32
C VAL A 199 0.74 7.08 10.71
N THR A 200 0.28 8.01 11.54
CA THR A 200 -0.31 7.75 12.85
C THR A 200 -1.74 8.24 12.84
N TYR A 201 -2.67 7.34 13.11
CA TYR A 201 -4.10 7.63 13.22
C TYR A 201 -4.46 8.10 14.63
N GLU A 202 -5.61 8.77 14.76
CA GLU A 202 -6.17 9.10 16.07
C GLU A 202 -6.36 7.82 16.91
N GLY A 203 -5.84 7.80 18.13
CA GLY A 203 -5.76 6.57 18.95
C GLY A 203 -4.40 5.89 18.94
N GLY A 204 -3.43 6.40 18.18
CA GLY A 204 -2.01 6.02 18.28
C GLY A 204 -1.56 4.90 17.32
N SER A 205 -2.49 4.30 16.59
CA SER A 205 -2.19 3.26 15.62
C SER A 205 -1.33 3.78 14.48
N THR A 206 -0.28 3.03 14.15
CA THR A 206 0.81 3.49 13.29
C THR A 206 1.08 2.51 12.17
N VAL A 207 1.24 3.01 10.96
CA VAL A 207 1.44 2.22 9.74
C VAL A 207 2.61 2.78 8.94
N ARG A 208 3.46 1.88 8.43
CA ARG A 208 4.55 2.19 7.50
C ARG A 208 4.16 1.77 6.09
N ILE A 209 4.32 2.67 5.13
CA ILE A 209 3.86 2.48 3.76
C ILE A 209 5.00 2.78 2.80
N ARG A 210 5.18 1.91 1.81
CA ARG A 210 6.13 2.07 0.70
C ARG A 210 5.50 1.59 -0.60
N ARG A 211 5.84 2.25 -1.69
CA ARG A 211 5.67 1.76 -3.05
C ARG A 211 7.01 1.23 -3.54
N MET A 212 7.03 0.06 -4.16
CA MET A 212 8.22 -0.49 -4.81
C MET A 212 7.88 -0.72 -6.28
N HIS A 213 8.64 -0.10 -7.17
CA HIS A 213 8.54 -0.26 -8.61
C HIS A 213 9.85 -0.84 -9.11
N ALA A 214 9.81 -1.75 -10.09
CA ALA A 214 11.06 -2.24 -10.69
C ALA A 214 11.83 -1.04 -11.28
N ALA A 215 13.07 -0.81 -10.83
CA ALA A 215 13.91 0.15 -11.51
C ALA A 215 14.20 -0.48 -12.87
N ASN A 216 13.70 0.11 -13.96
CA ASN A 216 14.07 -0.35 -15.29
C ASN A 216 15.61 -0.31 -15.37
N GLU A 217 16.26 -1.47 -15.29
CA GLU A 217 17.59 -1.63 -15.86
C GLU A 217 17.42 -1.21 -17.32
N SER A 218 18.21 -0.24 -17.75
CA SER A 218 18.30 0.19 -19.14
C SER A 218 18.39 -1.04 -20.06
N ARG A 219 17.25 -1.45 -20.62
CA ARG A 219 17.18 -2.22 -21.87
C ARG A 219 17.52 -1.27 -23.03
N GLU A 220 18.70 -0.70 -22.96
CA GLU A 220 19.41 -0.02 -24.04
C GLU A 220 20.89 -0.42 -23.93
N THR A 221 21.16 -1.71 -24.00
CA THR A 221 22.48 -2.23 -24.38
C THR A 221 22.22 -3.59 -25.03
N GLU A 222 22.73 -3.77 -26.25
CA GLU A 222 22.48 -4.90 -27.18
C GLU A 222 21.20 -4.84 -28.05
N LYS A 223 20.99 -3.72 -28.75
CA LYS A 223 20.42 -3.81 -30.12
C LYS A 223 20.94 -2.70 -31.04
N SER A 224 22.24 -2.44 -30.99
CA SER A 224 22.98 -1.67 -31.99
C SER A 224 24.42 -2.11 -31.90
N ASP A 225 24.72 -3.28 -32.45
CA ASP A 225 26.02 -3.67 -33.02
C ASP A 225 25.93 -5.14 -33.45
N ALA A 226 25.07 -5.39 -34.45
CA ALA A 226 25.14 -6.61 -35.22
C ALA A 226 24.81 -6.30 -36.70
N VAL A 227 25.85 -5.82 -37.37
CA VAL A 227 26.20 -6.10 -38.77
C VAL A 227 25.34 -5.45 -39.86
N GLU A 228 25.78 -4.26 -40.26
CA GLU A 228 25.89 -3.92 -41.68
C GLU A 228 27.34 -4.21 -42.11
N SER A 229 27.53 -5.25 -42.94
CA SER A 229 28.69 -5.42 -43.86
C SER A 229 28.60 -6.74 -44.64
N LYS A 230 27.85 -6.74 -45.75
CA LYS A 230 28.33 -7.08 -47.11
C LYS A 230 27.20 -7.09 -48.12
#